data_AF-A0A2E4PTG1-F1
#
_entry.id   AF-A0A2E4PTG1-F1
#
_cell.length_a   1.000
_cell.length_b   1.000
_cell.length_c   1.000
_cell.angle_alpha   90.00
_cell.angle_beta   90.00
_cell.angle_gamma   90.00
#
_symmetry.space_group_name_H-M   'P 1'
#
loop_
_entity.id
_entity.type
_entity.pdbx_description
1 polymer ?
#
loop_
_entity_poly.entity_id
_entity_poly.type
_entity_poly.pdbx_seq_one_letter_code
_entity_poly.pdbx_strand_id
1 'polypeptide(L)' 'DIFVSGGIPPDRIREFVEVQAPVSVFAVGYYIAAASPISFTADVKAIEDRAIAKRGRIPGIAANPRLSQVL' A
#
# COMPACT_ATOMS: atom_id res chain seq x y z
N ASP A 1 -15.60 -16.85 20.85
CA ASP A 1 -14.69 -16.02 20.01
C ASP A 1 -13.87 -15.07 20.87
N ILE A 2 -12.59 -14.90 20.53
CA ILE A 2 -11.65 -14.03 21.25
C ILE A 2 -11.23 -12.89 20.32
N PHE A 3 -11.32 -11.66 20.80
CA PHE A 3 -11.00 -10.45 20.06
C PHE A 3 -9.84 -9.73 20.73
N VAL A 4 -8.86 -9.27 19.96
CA VAL A 4 -7.68 -8.55 20.48
C VAL A 4 -7.56 -7.20 19.78
N SER A 5 -7.30 -6.15 20.55
CA SER A 5 -7.12 -4.77 20.04
C SER A 5 -5.97 -4.06 20.78
N GLY A 6 -5.58 -2.88 20.28
CA GLY A 6 -4.61 -2.00 20.95
C GLY A 6 -3.19 -2.13 20.41
N GLY A 7 -2.79 -1.20 19.54
CA GLY A 7 -1.41 -1.07 19.07
C GLY A 7 -0.84 -2.38 18.49
N ILE A 8 -1.59 -3.01 17.56
CA ILE A 8 -1.24 -4.31 16.98
C ILE A 8 -0.55 -4.11 15.62
N PRO A 9 0.79 -4.15 15.56
CA PRO A 9 1.51 -4.23 14.30
C PRO A 9 1.51 -5.66 13.73
N PRO A 10 1.91 -5.87 12.47
CA PRO A 10 1.98 -7.17 11.82
C PRO A 10 2.81 -8.20 12.58
N ASP A 11 3.91 -7.78 13.21
CA ASP A 11 4.78 -8.69 13.96
C ASP A 11 4.07 -9.28 15.17
N ARG A 12 3.23 -8.48 15.84
CA ARG A 12 2.41 -8.94 16.97
C ARG A 12 1.32 -9.90 16.52
N ILE A 13 0.71 -9.69 15.35
CA ILE A 13 -0.25 -10.65 14.76
C ILE A 13 0.47 -11.98 14.49
N ARG A 14 1.68 -11.92 13.93
CA ARG A 14 2.48 -13.11 13.62
C ARG A 14 2.78 -13.92 14.88
N GLU A 15 3.17 -13.28 15.98
CA GLU A 15 3.39 -13.95 17.27
C GLU A 15 2.16 -14.76 17.73
N PHE A 16 0.95 -14.16 17.67
CA PHE A 16 -0.29 -14.87 18.03
C PHE A 16 -0.56 -16.08 17.12
N VAL A 17 -0.32 -15.93 15.80
CA VAL A 17 -0.54 -16.98 14.82
C VAL A 17 0.45 -18.13 15.01
N GLU A 18 1.73 -17.82 15.25
CA GLU A 18 2.80 -18.81 15.44
C GLU A 18 2.57 -19.68 16.67
N VAL A 19 2.08 -19.10 17.77
CA VAL A 19 1.73 -19.86 18.99
C VAL A 19 0.34 -20.49 18.95
N GLN A 20 -0.37 -20.39 17.81
CA GLN A 20 -1.75 -20.87 17.63
C GLN A 20 -2.69 -20.36 18.73
N ALA A 21 -2.55 -19.09 19.11
CA ALA A 21 -3.42 -18.49 20.10
C ALA A 21 -4.89 -18.55 19.63
N PRO A 22 -5.86 -18.77 20.53
CA PRO A 22 -7.28 -18.91 20.18
C PRO A 22 -7.96 -17.58 19.80
N VAL A 23 -7.26 -16.66 19.12
CA VAL A 23 -7.76 -15.35 18.70
C VAL A 23 -8.55 -15.48 17.40
N SER A 24 -9.80 -15.02 17.43
CA SER A 24 -10.71 -15.02 16.28
C SER A 24 -10.55 -13.76 15.43
N VAL A 25 -10.27 -12.60 16.05
CA VAL A 25 -10.23 -11.30 15.37
C VAL A 25 -9.16 -10.37 15.96
N PHE A 26 -8.42 -9.70 15.09
CA PHE A 26 -7.52 -8.59 15.44
C PHE A 26 -8.12 -7.26 14.99
N ALA A 27 -8.49 -6.40 15.94
CA ALA A 27 -8.95 -5.05 15.66
C ALA A 27 -7.76 -4.08 15.57
N VAL A 28 -7.36 -3.76 14.33
CA VAL A 28 -6.21 -2.91 14.02
C VAL A 28 -6.69 -1.52 13.60
N GLY A 29 -6.41 -0.52 14.43
CA GLY A 29 -6.74 0.88 14.14
C GLY A 29 -5.52 1.68 13.70
N TYR A 30 -4.81 2.26 14.69
CA TYR A 30 -3.73 3.22 14.47
C TYR A 30 -2.65 2.77 13.47
N TYR A 31 -2.22 1.49 13.50
CA TYR A 31 -1.21 0.99 12.57
C TYR A 31 -1.62 1.15 11.09
N ILE A 32 -2.91 1.00 10.78
CA ILE A 32 -3.46 1.20 9.43
C ILE A 32 -3.73 2.69 9.20
N ALA A 33 -4.49 3.32 10.10
CA ALA A 33 -4.99 4.68 9.90
C ALA A 33 -3.87 5.75 9.89
N ALA A 34 -2.78 5.52 10.63
CA ALA A 34 -1.64 6.42 10.71
C ALA A 34 -0.47 5.97 9.82
N ALA A 35 -0.71 5.03 8.88
CA ALA A 35 0.32 4.62 7.94
C ALA A 35 0.83 5.83 7.13
N SER A 36 2.15 5.94 6.99
CA SER A 36 2.77 7.01 6.22
C SER A 36 2.24 6.99 4.79
N PRO A 37 1.76 8.13 4.26
CA PRO A 37 1.32 8.20 2.86
C PRO A 37 2.44 7.82 1.91
N ILE A 38 2.10 7.15 0.80
CA ILE A 38 3.05 6.93 -0.29
C ILE A 38 3.26 8.27 -0.99
N SER A 39 4.49 8.77 -0.98
CA SER A 39 4.84 9.99 -1.72
C SER A 39 4.72 9.72 -3.22
N PHE A 40 3.70 10.32 -3.83
CA PHE A 40 3.37 10.14 -5.23
C PHE A 40 3.36 11.47 -5.97
N THR A 41 3.73 11.44 -7.24
CA THR A 41 3.71 12.59 -8.14
C THR A 41 3.14 12.17 -9.48
N ALA A 42 2.13 12.89 -9.96
CA ALA A 42 1.68 12.82 -11.34
C ALA A 42 2.49 13.84 -12.17
N ASP A 43 3.16 13.37 -13.22
CA ASP A 43 3.95 14.21 -14.11
C ASP A 43 3.51 13.98 -15.56
N VAL A 44 3.59 15.02 -16.39
CA VAL A 44 3.44 14.88 -17.83
C VAL A 44 4.59 14.05 -18.39
N LYS A 45 4.25 13.07 -19.21
CA LYS A 45 5.17 12.10 -19.82
C LYS A 45 5.15 12.12 -21.34
N ALA A 46 4.09 12.67 -21.92
CA ALA A 46 3.93 12.86 -23.34
C ALA A 46 3.05 14.09 -23.57
N ILE A 47 3.32 14.82 -24.66
CA ILE A 47 2.48 15.88 -25.18
C ILE A 47 2.25 15.52 -26.64
N GLU A 48 0.99 15.35 -27.04
CA GLU A 48 0.63 14.74 -28.33
C GLU A 48 1.36 13.39 -28.48
N ASP A 49 1.97 13.13 -29.63
CA ASP A 49 2.72 11.90 -29.92
C ASP A 49 4.20 11.97 -29.52
N ARG A 50 4.62 13.02 -28.80
CA ARG A 50 6.02 13.22 -28.41
C ARG A 50 6.25 12.81 -26.97
N ALA A 51 7.13 11.83 -26.76
CA ALA A 51 7.62 11.44 -25.45
C ALA A 51 8.50 12.56 -24.85
N ILE A 52 7.95 13.35 -23.92
CA ILE A 52 8.65 14.45 -23.25
C ILE A 52 8.32 14.48 -21.75
N ALA A 53 9.32 14.73 -20.92
CA ALA A 53 9.15 14.88 -19.47
C ALA A 53 10.19 15.87 -18.90
N LYS A 54 9.92 16.37 -17.68
CA LYS A 54 10.90 17.19 -16.94
C LYS A 54 12.13 16.36 -16.53
N ARG A 55 13.23 17.04 -16.21
CA ARG A 55 14.47 16.41 -15.69
C ARG A 55 14.18 15.46 -14.52
N GLY A 56 14.87 14.31 -14.51
CA GLY A 56 14.71 13.27 -13.49
C GLY A 56 13.52 12.34 -13.71
N ARG A 57 12.82 12.45 -14.85
CA ARG A 57 11.69 11.59 -15.22
C ARG A 57 11.94 10.90 -16.55
N ILE A 58 11.49 9.65 -16.65
CA ILE A 58 11.47 8.89 -17.91
C ILE A 58 10.31 9.43 -18.78
N PRO A 59 10.56 9.92 -20.01
CA PRO A 59 9.51 10.30 -20.96
C PRO A 59 8.81 9.09 -21.58
N GLY A 60 7.60 9.30 -22.07
CA GLY A 60 6.79 8.29 -22.76
C GLY A 60 5.80 7.54 -21.85
N ILE A 61 4.78 6.95 -22.47
CA ILE A 61 3.81 6.09 -21.80
C ILE A 61 4.49 4.77 -21.43
N ALA A 62 4.43 4.40 -20.15
CA ALA A 62 4.92 3.11 -19.67
C ALA A 62 3.75 2.13 -19.57
N ALA A 63 3.83 1.01 -20.29
CA ALA A 63 2.85 -0.07 -20.16
C ALA A 63 2.98 -0.72 -18.78
N ASN A 64 1.87 -0.79 -18.05
CA ASN A 64 1.78 -1.57 -16.80
C ASN A 64 0.71 -2.64 -16.98
N PRO A 65 1.07 -3.85 -17.46
CA PRO A 65 0.10 -4.89 -17.79
C PRO A 65 -0.65 -5.44 -16.56
N ARG A 66 -0.18 -5.14 -15.35
CA ARG A 66 -0.85 -5.52 -14.09
C ARG A 66 -1.70 -4.39 -13.51
N LEU A 67 -1.69 -3.20 -14.10
CA LEU A 67 -2.55 -2.11 -13.67
C LEU A 67 -3.99 -2.43 -14.06
N SER A 68 -4.83 -2.62 -13.06
CA SER A 68 -6.26 -2.84 -13.21
C SER A 68 -7.00 -1.83 -12.34
N GLN A 69 -8.16 -1.39 -12.81
CA GLN A 69 -9.08 -0.62 -12.00
C GLN A 69 -9.69 -1.56 -10.95
N VAL A 70 -9.52 -1.23 -9.68
CA VAL A 70 -10.22 -1.89 -8.57
C VAL A 70 -11.42 -1.01 -8.24
N LEU A 71 -12.63 -1.60 -8.26
CA LEU A 71 -13.88 -0.94 -7.89
C LEU A 71 -14.09 -0.97 -6.38
#